data_AF-A0A9P9I9N2-F1
#
_entry.id   AF-A0A9P9I9N2-F1
#
_cell.length_a   1.000
_cell.length_b   1.000
_cell.length_c   1.000
_cell.angle_alpha   90.00
_cell.angle_beta   90.00
_cell.angle_gamma   90.00
#
_symmetry.space_group_name_H-M   'P 1'
#
loop_
_entity.id
_entity.type
_entity.pdbx_description
1 polymer ?
#
loop_
_entity_poly.entity_id
_entity_poly.type
_entity_poly.pdbx_seq_one_letter_code
_entity_poly.pdbx_strand_id
1 'polypeptide(L)'
;MFTHNPQETDINSDTSAPHQPAQPPLSETRIRTALPSGPRLENSLSLPGIKSLIKNDMQTNIGCMLSTPNRDRYTSVQALLLFWQDDDETSEIQSAVRELADVFDEYYHYSFQIQAIPSSENNNSSWIWLSQQLNDFIKDGDQRDVLKIIYYAGHTYLDGNRQMVLACSRDHERSSTIQWGGIQQFLEEVCADTLIIMDSAYYPSARIVRPQGVLELIAASVSDEHFYSLDRYAFTRALAKQLRTRPTRQSSLSAAELHSNLFAYYPRIVQERNPEKEAITSYPGPLHMMMSGNSTLPSIFLSPLSQSSPMRNRLSFENNPQLHLSIRLIDGNVDVDSWNEWLRLMPKGVENVKVEGSFLATFR
;
A
#
# COMPACT_ATOMS: atom_id res chain seq x y z
N MET A 1 -59.65 -41.36 22.63
CA MET A 1 -59.86 -42.55 21.77
C MET A 1 -58.72 -43.53 22.04
N PHE A 2 -59.02 -44.82 22.05
CA PHE A 2 -58.09 -45.98 22.03
C PHE A 2 -57.14 -45.90 20.80
N THR A 3 -55.96 -46.54 20.67
CA THR A 3 -55.11 -47.49 21.46
C THR A 3 -53.69 -47.50 20.81
N HIS A 4 -52.63 -48.27 21.13
CA HIS A 4 -52.36 -49.41 22.05
C HIS A 4 -50.85 -49.42 22.46
N ASN A 5 -50.47 -50.18 23.50
CA ASN A 5 -49.13 -50.77 23.75
C ASN A 5 -49.26 -52.31 23.50
N PRO A 6 -48.23 -53.21 23.39
CA PRO A 6 -46.97 -53.18 24.15
C PRO A 6 -45.66 -53.74 23.49
N GLN A 7 -44.55 -53.35 24.11
CA GLN A 7 -43.36 -54.11 24.59
C GLN A 7 -43.31 -55.67 24.49
N GLU A 8 -42.13 -56.21 24.11
CA GLU A 8 -41.45 -57.48 24.50
C GLU A 8 -40.17 -57.66 23.62
N THR A 9 -38.99 -58.19 24.01
CA THR A 9 -38.35 -58.54 25.30
C THR A 9 -36.81 -58.68 25.13
N ASP A 10 -36.04 -58.66 26.23
CA ASP A 10 -34.58 -58.89 26.29
C ASP A 10 -34.11 -60.30 25.89
N ILE A 11 -32.79 -60.50 25.70
CA ILE A 11 -31.94 -61.39 26.55
C ILE A 11 -30.43 -61.25 26.22
N ASN A 12 -29.60 -61.26 27.27
CA ASN A 12 -28.13 -61.13 27.26
C ASN A 12 -27.39 -62.45 26.99
N SER A 13 -26.10 -62.41 26.58
CA SER A 13 -25.06 -63.35 27.10
C SER A 13 -23.60 -62.91 26.84
N ASP A 14 -23.04 -62.22 27.83
CA ASP A 14 -21.69 -62.36 28.44
C ASP A 14 -20.58 -63.30 27.86
N THR A 15 -19.42 -62.66 27.63
CA THR A 15 -18.10 -62.92 28.28
C THR A 15 -17.13 -64.05 27.82
N SER A 16 -15.85 -63.63 27.75
CA SER A 16 -14.56 -64.36 27.90
C SER A 16 -13.91 -65.17 26.74
N ALA A 17 -12.60 -64.91 26.58
CA ALA A 17 -11.59 -65.62 25.76
C ALA A 17 -11.12 -66.95 26.46
N PRO A 18 -10.10 -67.76 26.03
CA PRO A 18 -8.85 -67.40 25.31
C PRO A 18 -8.24 -68.46 24.32
N HIS A 19 -7.01 -68.19 23.86
CA HIS A 19 -5.95 -69.11 23.33
C HIS A 19 -5.91 -69.56 21.84
N GLN A 20 -4.77 -69.21 21.19
CA GLN A 20 -4.04 -70.00 20.16
C GLN A 20 -3.22 -71.14 20.83
N PRO A 21 -2.48 -72.06 20.15
CA PRO A 21 -2.15 -72.16 18.71
C PRO A 21 -2.23 -73.58 18.06
N ALA A 22 -2.09 -73.68 16.73
CA ALA A 22 -1.67 -74.92 16.04
C ALA A 22 -1.06 -74.68 14.64
N GLN A 23 0.09 -75.31 14.36
CA GLN A 23 0.68 -75.57 13.02
C GLN A 23 0.13 -76.94 12.51
N PRO A 24 0.17 -77.30 11.19
CA PRO A 24 1.41 -77.70 10.49
C PRO A 24 1.41 -77.37 8.94
N PRO A 25 1.94 -78.17 7.98
CA PRO A 25 3.20 -77.82 7.30
C PRO A 25 3.19 -77.79 5.74
N LEU A 26 4.38 -77.59 5.16
CA LEU A 26 4.92 -78.02 3.83
C LEU A 26 4.00 -78.89 2.95
N SER A 27 3.94 -78.80 1.60
CA SER A 27 4.74 -78.09 0.58
C SER A 27 4.18 -78.43 -0.81
N GLU A 28 4.27 -77.56 -1.84
CA GLU A 28 4.48 -78.02 -3.23
C GLU A 28 4.82 -76.89 -4.24
N THR A 29 5.61 -77.24 -5.26
CA THR A 29 6.14 -76.33 -6.29
C THR A 29 5.20 -76.18 -7.49
N ARG A 30 4.99 -74.95 -7.98
CA ARG A 30 4.63 -74.74 -9.40
C ARG A 30 5.19 -73.43 -9.97
N ILE A 31 6.09 -73.59 -10.94
CA ILE A 31 6.77 -72.53 -11.70
C ILE A 31 5.75 -71.72 -12.52
N ARG A 32 5.83 -70.37 -12.46
CA ARG A 32 5.27 -69.47 -13.48
C ARG A 32 6.20 -68.27 -13.73
N THR A 33 7.03 -68.44 -14.76
CA THR A 33 7.54 -67.45 -15.73
C THR A 33 7.84 -66.02 -15.24
N ALA A 34 9.12 -65.64 -15.21
CA ALA A 34 9.53 -64.24 -15.12
C ALA A 34 9.34 -63.52 -16.47
N LEU A 35 8.78 -62.30 -16.45
CA LEU A 35 8.85 -61.36 -17.57
C LEU A 35 10.11 -60.48 -17.47
N PRO A 36 10.67 -60.02 -18.60
CA PRO A 36 11.94 -59.30 -18.62
C PRO A 36 11.82 -57.88 -18.01
N SER A 37 12.87 -57.45 -17.32
CA SER A 37 12.99 -56.11 -16.78
C SER A 37 13.14 -55.07 -17.90
N GLY A 38 12.12 -54.23 -18.09
CA GLY A 38 12.29 -52.97 -18.82
C GLY A 38 13.11 -51.97 -17.99
N PRO A 39 13.84 -51.02 -18.62
CA PRO A 39 14.60 -50.02 -17.89
C PRO A 39 13.66 -49.17 -17.05
N ARG A 40 13.87 -49.19 -15.74
CA ARG A 40 13.14 -48.38 -14.77
C ARG A 40 13.47 -46.92 -15.05
N LEU A 41 12.48 -46.15 -15.49
CA LEU A 41 12.63 -44.72 -15.83
C LEU A 41 12.68 -43.87 -14.55
N GLU A 42 13.69 -44.12 -13.71
CA GLU A 42 14.01 -43.27 -12.55
C GLU A 42 14.75 -42.02 -13.00
N ASN A 43 14.03 -41.19 -13.76
CA ASN A 43 14.29 -39.77 -13.85
C ASN A 43 13.01 -39.05 -13.42
N SER A 44 12.81 -38.96 -12.11
CA SER A 44 11.92 -37.96 -11.54
C SER A 44 12.46 -36.59 -11.95
N LEU A 45 11.79 -35.97 -12.93
CA LEU A 45 12.01 -34.60 -13.40
C LEU A 45 11.66 -33.61 -12.29
N SER A 46 12.46 -33.62 -11.23
CA SER A 46 12.55 -32.57 -10.24
C SER A 46 13.26 -31.40 -10.91
N LEU A 47 12.51 -30.55 -11.62
CA LEU A 47 13.08 -29.38 -12.33
C LEU A 47 13.98 -28.58 -11.35
N PRO A 48 15.32 -28.57 -11.55
CA PRO A 48 16.22 -27.87 -10.62
C PRO A 48 16.10 -26.35 -10.73
N GLY A 49 15.53 -25.86 -11.84
CA GLY A 49 15.36 -24.44 -12.13
C GLY A 49 14.50 -23.72 -11.10
N ILE A 50 13.22 -24.09 -10.96
CA ILE A 50 12.22 -23.30 -10.23
C ILE A 50 12.63 -23.03 -8.77
N LYS A 51 13.15 -24.04 -8.06
CA LYS A 51 13.60 -23.89 -6.65
C LYS A 51 14.84 -23.01 -6.52
N SER A 52 15.78 -23.13 -7.47
CA SER A 52 17.00 -22.32 -7.50
C SER A 52 16.66 -20.86 -7.83
N LEU A 53 15.80 -20.64 -8.82
CA LEU A 53 15.29 -19.33 -9.22
C LEU A 53 14.61 -18.62 -8.05
N ILE A 54 13.54 -19.18 -7.46
CA ILE A 54 12.83 -18.56 -6.32
C ILE A 54 13.79 -18.17 -5.18
N LYS A 55 14.74 -19.05 -4.84
CA LYS A 55 15.75 -18.76 -3.80
C LYS A 55 16.66 -17.61 -4.21
N ASN A 56 17.20 -17.63 -5.42
CA ASN A 56 18.15 -16.63 -5.89
C ASN A 56 17.46 -15.27 -6.11
N ASP A 57 16.26 -15.26 -6.67
CA ASP A 57 15.46 -14.06 -6.93
C ASP A 57 15.11 -13.36 -5.60
N MET A 58 14.58 -14.10 -4.62
CA MET A 58 14.33 -13.53 -3.28
C MET A 58 15.60 -13.10 -2.58
N GLN A 59 16.66 -13.91 -2.59
CA GLN A 59 17.92 -13.55 -1.93
C GLN A 59 18.59 -12.32 -2.56
N THR A 60 18.44 -12.12 -3.87
CA THR A 60 18.92 -10.94 -4.61
C THR A 60 18.08 -9.72 -4.27
N ASN A 61 16.75 -9.82 -4.31
CA ASN A 61 15.84 -8.73 -3.92
C ASN A 61 16.07 -8.28 -2.48
N ILE A 62 16.24 -9.24 -1.55
CA ILE A 62 16.63 -9.00 -0.17
C ILE A 62 17.97 -8.27 -0.08
N GLY A 63 18.98 -8.69 -0.85
CA GLY A 63 20.29 -8.05 -0.90
C GLY A 63 20.19 -6.58 -1.28
N CYS A 64 19.38 -6.26 -2.29
CA CYS A 64 19.06 -4.88 -2.66
C CYS A 64 18.36 -4.13 -1.52
N MET A 65 17.27 -4.68 -0.97
CA MET A 65 16.49 -4.05 0.12
C MET A 65 17.35 -3.75 1.37
N LEU A 66 18.24 -4.68 1.74
CA LEU A 66 19.12 -4.55 2.92
C LEU A 66 20.33 -3.64 2.71
N SER A 67 20.68 -3.31 1.47
CA SER A 67 21.81 -2.40 1.19
C SER A 67 21.56 -0.95 1.62
N THR A 68 20.34 -0.62 2.04
CA THR A 68 19.91 0.74 2.39
C THR A 68 20.14 1.01 3.90
N PRO A 69 20.94 2.03 4.27
CA PRO A 69 21.44 2.18 5.65
C PRO A 69 20.39 2.65 6.68
N ASN A 70 19.20 3.06 6.24
CA ASN A 70 18.04 3.27 7.10
C ASN A 70 16.80 2.66 6.46
N ARG A 71 16.19 1.74 7.21
CA ARG A 71 15.20 0.78 6.72
C ARG A 71 13.78 1.28 6.93
N ASP A 72 13.46 2.38 6.27
CA ASP A 72 12.08 2.83 6.05
C ASP A 72 11.52 2.18 4.77
N ARG A 73 10.18 2.18 4.60
CA ARG A 73 9.49 1.52 3.47
C ARG A 73 9.92 2.07 2.10
N TYR A 74 10.41 3.31 2.08
CA TYR A 74 10.82 4.02 0.87
C TYR A 74 12.28 4.46 0.96
N THR A 75 13.02 4.25 -0.13
CA THR A 75 14.40 4.71 -0.32
C THR A 75 14.45 6.15 -0.85
N SER A 76 13.40 6.54 -1.58
CA SER A 76 13.19 7.88 -2.12
C SER A 76 11.72 8.27 -2.07
N VAL A 77 11.48 9.57 -1.93
CA VAL A 77 10.14 10.17 -1.98
C VAL A 77 10.21 11.36 -2.92
N GLN A 78 9.26 11.41 -3.86
CA GLN A 78 9.12 12.48 -4.83
C GLN A 78 7.73 13.10 -4.68
N ALA A 79 7.65 14.42 -4.61
CA ALA A 79 6.40 15.16 -4.52
C ALA A 79 6.20 16.11 -5.72
N LEU A 80 5.04 16.04 -6.37
CA LEU A 80 4.60 16.99 -7.38
C LEU A 80 3.49 17.86 -6.78
N LEU A 81 3.77 19.16 -6.60
CA LEU A 81 2.85 20.12 -6.00
C LEU A 81 2.26 21.02 -7.10
N LEU A 82 0.95 20.90 -7.30
CA LEU A 82 0.20 21.52 -8.38
C LEU A 82 -0.77 22.58 -7.85
N PHE A 83 -0.85 23.71 -8.54
CA PHE A 83 -1.87 24.74 -8.37
C PHE A 83 -2.05 25.48 -9.71
N TRP A 84 -3.09 26.31 -9.87
CA TRP A 84 -3.32 27.03 -11.13
C TRP A 84 -2.55 28.36 -11.19
N GLN A 85 -2.08 28.76 -12.38
CA GLN A 85 -1.30 29.99 -12.54
C GLN A 85 -2.16 31.28 -12.49
N ASP A 86 -3.43 31.23 -12.92
CA ASP A 86 -4.35 32.37 -13.04
C ASP A 86 -5.51 32.29 -12.04
N ASP A 87 -5.26 31.74 -10.85
CA ASP A 87 -6.23 31.71 -9.75
C ASP A 87 -6.25 33.08 -9.03
N ASP A 88 -7.43 33.59 -8.68
CA ASP A 88 -7.63 34.85 -7.96
C ASP A 88 -6.85 34.95 -6.62
N GLU A 89 -6.52 33.82 -5.98
CA GLU A 89 -5.70 33.74 -4.73
C GLU A 89 -4.35 33.00 -4.96
N THR A 90 -3.81 33.05 -6.19
CA THR A 90 -2.54 32.38 -6.54
C THR A 90 -1.40 32.72 -5.57
N SER A 91 -1.33 33.96 -5.07
CA SER A 91 -0.27 34.42 -4.17
C SER A 91 -0.31 33.69 -2.82
N GLU A 92 -1.49 33.60 -2.21
CA GLU A 92 -1.75 32.96 -0.93
C GLU A 92 -1.59 31.44 -1.02
N ILE A 93 -2.11 30.84 -2.09
CA ILE A 93 -1.94 29.41 -2.40
C ILE A 93 -0.46 29.10 -2.57
N GLN A 94 0.27 29.87 -3.40
CA GLN A 94 1.69 29.66 -3.63
C GLN A 94 2.52 29.84 -2.35
N SER A 95 2.13 30.74 -1.43
CA SER A 95 2.74 30.84 -0.10
C SER A 95 2.55 29.56 0.71
N ALA A 96 1.33 29.04 0.81
CA ALA A 96 1.05 27.83 1.57
C ALA A 96 1.69 26.56 0.96
N VAL A 97 1.74 26.48 -0.38
CA VAL A 97 2.45 25.42 -1.12
C VAL A 97 3.95 25.46 -0.85
N ARG A 98 4.57 26.66 -0.78
CA ARG A 98 5.96 26.81 -0.34
C ARG A 98 6.15 26.37 1.12
N GLU A 99 5.27 26.80 2.03
CA GLU A 99 5.33 26.37 3.45
C GLU A 99 5.30 24.83 3.59
N LEU A 100 4.55 24.13 2.72
CA LEU A 100 4.53 22.66 2.67
C LEU A 100 5.81 22.07 2.04
N ALA A 101 6.30 22.66 0.95
CA ALA A 101 7.54 22.24 0.30
C ALA A 101 8.77 22.41 1.22
N ASP A 102 8.85 23.51 1.96
CA ASP A 102 9.87 23.74 2.98
C ASP A 102 9.82 22.64 4.05
N VAL A 103 8.62 22.19 4.45
CA VAL A 103 8.48 21.07 5.41
C VAL A 103 8.96 19.74 4.80
N PHE A 104 8.67 19.49 3.52
CA PHE A 104 9.17 18.32 2.80
C PHE A 104 10.70 18.31 2.67
N ASP A 105 11.34 19.46 2.46
CA ASP A 105 12.80 19.58 2.36
C ASP A 105 13.50 19.57 3.72
N GLU A 106 13.19 20.54 4.59
CA GLU A 106 13.90 20.81 5.85
C GLU A 106 13.84 19.62 6.82
N TYR A 107 12.70 18.92 6.88
CA TYR A 107 12.43 17.92 7.91
C TYR A 107 12.28 16.49 7.39
N TYR A 108 11.86 16.33 6.13
CA TYR A 108 11.61 15.02 5.53
C TYR A 108 12.65 14.64 4.46
N HIS A 109 13.40 15.62 3.94
CA HIS A 109 14.40 15.47 2.87
C HIS A 109 13.83 14.80 1.61
N TYR A 110 12.57 15.09 1.30
CA TYR A 110 11.90 14.62 0.09
C TYR A 110 12.27 15.49 -1.10
N SER A 111 12.45 14.87 -2.26
CA SER A 111 12.55 15.62 -3.52
C SER A 111 11.17 16.14 -3.91
N PHE A 112 11.09 17.35 -4.46
CA PHE A 112 9.81 17.94 -4.86
C PHE A 112 9.92 18.82 -6.10
N GLN A 113 8.79 18.98 -6.79
CA GLN A 113 8.60 19.90 -7.91
C GLN A 113 7.34 20.72 -7.63
N ILE A 114 7.45 22.04 -7.71
CA ILE A 114 6.30 22.95 -7.65
C ILE A 114 6.01 23.39 -9.09
N GLN A 115 4.80 23.11 -9.59
CA GLN A 115 4.41 23.49 -10.94
C GLN A 115 3.05 24.20 -10.95
N ALA A 116 2.97 25.31 -11.68
CA ALA A 116 1.70 26.00 -11.94
C ALA A 116 1.07 25.43 -13.21
N ILE A 117 -0.18 24.98 -13.13
CA ILE A 117 -0.97 24.50 -14.26
C ILE A 117 -1.30 25.72 -15.14
N PRO A 118 -0.96 25.69 -16.45
CA PRO A 118 -1.28 26.78 -17.35
C PRO A 118 -2.78 26.80 -17.64
N SER A 119 -3.42 27.93 -17.35
CA SER A 119 -4.77 28.20 -17.85
C SER A 119 -4.69 28.57 -19.33
N SER A 120 -5.73 28.24 -20.07
CA SER A 120 -5.80 28.42 -21.51
C SER A 120 -7.24 28.63 -21.94
N GLU A 121 -7.44 29.54 -22.89
CA GLU A 121 -8.72 29.73 -23.57
C GLU A 121 -9.16 28.46 -24.33
N ASN A 122 -8.21 27.56 -24.66
CA ASN A 122 -8.48 26.24 -25.21
C ASN A 122 -8.30 25.15 -24.14
N ASN A 123 -9.42 24.65 -23.60
CA ASN A 123 -9.49 23.60 -22.56
C ASN A 123 -8.54 22.39 -22.76
N ASN A 124 -8.25 22.01 -24.00
CA ASN A 124 -7.40 20.85 -24.28
C ASN A 124 -5.91 21.04 -23.92
N SER A 125 -5.36 22.26 -23.91
CA SER A 125 -3.91 22.41 -23.67
C SER A 125 -3.52 22.20 -22.22
N SER A 126 -4.36 22.59 -21.26
CA SER A 126 -4.11 22.39 -19.82
C SER A 126 -4.13 20.90 -19.45
N TRP A 127 -5.07 20.13 -20.01
CA TRP A 127 -5.10 18.67 -19.85
C TRP A 127 -3.90 17.97 -20.52
N ILE A 128 -3.54 18.36 -21.75
CA ILE A 128 -2.34 17.80 -22.43
C ILE A 128 -1.08 18.07 -21.61
N TRP A 129 -0.91 19.31 -21.13
CA TRP A 129 0.24 19.69 -20.33
C TRP A 129 0.31 18.91 -19.02
N LEU A 130 -0.80 18.80 -18.27
CA LEU A 130 -0.79 18.06 -17.00
C LEU A 130 -0.56 16.56 -17.23
N SER A 131 -1.16 16.00 -18.27
CA SER A 131 -0.95 14.61 -18.67
C SER A 131 0.52 14.33 -19.01
N GLN A 132 1.21 15.24 -19.70
CA GLN A 132 2.65 15.14 -19.97
C GLN A 132 3.47 15.21 -18.69
N GLN A 133 3.29 16.26 -17.88
CA GLN A 133 4.05 16.46 -16.64
C GLN A 133 3.88 15.29 -15.67
N LEU A 134 2.65 14.80 -15.50
CA LEU A 134 2.39 13.70 -14.58
C LEU A 134 2.96 12.37 -15.11
N ASN A 135 2.90 12.12 -16.42
CA ASN A 135 3.45 10.91 -17.03
C ASN A 135 4.98 10.86 -16.90
N ASP A 136 5.66 12.00 -17.11
CA ASP A 136 7.11 12.11 -16.92
C ASP A 136 7.49 11.96 -15.43
N PHE A 137 6.74 12.62 -14.52
CA PHE A 137 6.92 12.48 -13.07
C PHE A 137 6.69 11.05 -12.57
N ILE A 138 5.68 10.34 -13.07
CA ILE A 138 5.38 8.95 -12.69
C ILE A 138 6.51 8.02 -13.13
N LYS A 139 6.98 8.14 -14.38
CA LYS A 139 8.00 7.26 -14.97
C LYS A 139 9.37 7.36 -14.33
N ASP A 140 9.75 8.53 -13.83
CA ASP A 140 11.05 8.74 -13.19
C ASP A 140 11.17 7.88 -11.91
N GLY A 141 11.89 6.76 -11.96
CA GLY A 141 12.03 5.88 -10.80
C GLY A 141 10.71 5.23 -10.35
N ASP A 142 9.91 4.72 -11.29
CA ASP A 142 8.76 3.86 -10.97
C ASP A 142 9.21 2.52 -10.36
N GLN A 143 9.38 2.49 -9.03
CA GLN A 143 9.86 1.33 -8.27
C GLN A 143 9.09 1.18 -6.95
N ARG A 144 8.93 -0.06 -6.46
CA ARG A 144 8.13 -0.38 -5.26
C ARG A 144 8.66 0.23 -3.95
N ASP A 145 9.90 0.68 -3.92
CA ASP A 145 10.56 1.37 -2.82
C ASP A 145 10.62 2.90 -3.00
N VAL A 146 9.93 3.44 -4.01
CA VAL A 146 9.70 4.88 -4.17
C VAL A 146 8.27 5.22 -3.75
N LEU A 147 8.10 6.36 -3.08
CA LEU A 147 6.80 6.99 -2.83
C LEU A 147 6.60 8.19 -3.75
N LYS A 148 5.50 8.20 -4.49
CA LYS A 148 5.01 9.33 -5.27
C LYS A 148 3.96 10.10 -4.47
N ILE A 149 4.15 11.39 -4.25
CA ILE A 149 3.15 12.28 -3.64
C ILE A 149 2.66 13.23 -4.73
N ILE A 150 1.35 13.24 -4.99
CA ILE A 150 0.72 14.20 -5.91
C ILE A 150 -0.15 15.11 -5.06
N TYR A 151 0.25 16.37 -4.93
CA TYR A 151 -0.50 17.40 -4.23
C TYR A 151 -1.18 18.32 -5.26
N TYR A 152 -2.45 18.67 -5.03
CA TYR A 152 -3.18 19.67 -5.80
C TYR A 152 -3.90 20.66 -4.87
N ALA A 153 -3.81 21.96 -5.18
CA ALA A 153 -4.65 23.01 -4.61
C ALA A 153 -5.37 23.79 -5.72
N GLY A 154 -6.66 24.03 -5.51
CA GLY A 154 -7.52 24.72 -6.47
C GLY A 154 -8.95 24.23 -6.40
N HIS A 155 -9.77 24.58 -7.38
CA HIS A 155 -11.17 24.18 -7.39
C HIS A 155 -11.39 22.79 -7.96
N THR A 156 -12.44 22.14 -7.48
CA THR A 156 -12.93 20.86 -7.99
C THR A 156 -14.45 20.83 -7.96
N TYR A 157 -15.04 20.21 -8.97
CA TYR A 157 -16.49 19.99 -9.04
C TYR A 157 -16.81 18.80 -9.95
N LEU A 158 -18.09 18.49 -10.10
CA LEU A 158 -18.60 17.48 -11.03
C LEU A 158 -19.07 18.15 -12.32
N ASP A 159 -18.63 17.63 -13.47
CA ASP A 159 -19.14 18.06 -14.78
C ASP A 159 -20.57 17.53 -15.04
N GLY A 160 -21.14 17.87 -16.20
CA GLY A 160 -22.47 17.38 -16.62
C GLY A 160 -22.58 15.85 -16.73
N ASN A 161 -21.45 15.14 -16.86
CA ASN A 161 -21.34 13.68 -16.90
C ASN A 161 -21.06 13.07 -15.51
N ARG A 162 -21.11 13.88 -14.44
CA ARG A 162 -20.74 13.52 -13.07
C ARG A 162 -19.30 13.02 -12.93
N GLN A 163 -18.40 13.51 -13.78
CA GLN A 163 -16.96 13.26 -13.67
C GLN A 163 -16.30 14.39 -12.89
N MET A 164 -15.33 14.04 -12.04
CA MET A 164 -14.53 15.03 -11.34
C MET A 164 -13.69 15.85 -12.31
N VAL A 165 -13.73 17.17 -12.18
CA VAL A 165 -12.84 18.10 -12.89
C VAL A 165 -12.04 18.94 -11.89
N LEU A 166 -10.80 19.24 -12.26
CA LEU A 166 -9.97 20.27 -11.65
C LEU A 166 -10.23 21.59 -12.39
N ALA A 167 -10.22 22.73 -11.68
CA ALA A 167 -10.61 24.03 -12.20
C ALA A 167 -9.81 25.18 -11.59
N CYS A 168 -9.49 26.19 -12.40
CA CYS A 168 -8.75 27.39 -11.97
C CYS A 168 -9.62 28.43 -11.25
N SER A 169 -10.94 28.40 -11.44
CA SER A 169 -11.88 29.30 -10.76
C SER A 169 -13.19 28.58 -10.43
N ARG A 170 -14.00 29.22 -9.58
CA ARG A 170 -15.40 28.81 -9.31
C ARG A 170 -16.35 29.23 -10.43
N ASP A 171 -15.98 30.23 -11.22
CA ASP A 171 -16.77 30.68 -12.36
C ASP A 171 -16.63 29.69 -13.53
N HIS A 172 -17.63 28.83 -13.70
CA HIS A 172 -17.69 27.82 -14.76
C HIS A 172 -17.59 28.40 -16.18
N GLU A 173 -17.95 29.68 -16.39
CA GLU A 173 -17.87 30.31 -17.72
C GLU A 173 -16.44 30.80 -18.05
N ARG A 174 -15.59 31.00 -17.02
CA ARG A 174 -14.23 31.54 -17.16
C ARG A 174 -13.14 30.56 -16.80
N SER A 175 -13.48 29.45 -16.12
CA SER A 175 -12.48 28.48 -15.68
C SER A 175 -11.97 27.60 -16.82
N SER A 176 -10.65 27.56 -17.00
CA SER A 176 -10.01 26.40 -17.61
C SER A 176 -10.28 25.16 -16.73
N THR A 177 -10.50 24.00 -17.36
CA THR A 177 -10.83 22.76 -16.63
C THR A 177 -10.04 21.55 -17.14
N ILE A 178 -9.84 20.57 -16.27
CA ILE A 178 -9.15 19.31 -16.56
C ILE A 178 -10.00 18.16 -16.02
N GLN A 179 -10.38 17.20 -16.85
CA GLN A 179 -11.04 15.97 -16.40
C GLN A 179 -10.07 15.09 -15.61
N TRP A 180 -10.33 14.90 -14.31
CA TRP A 180 -9.45 14.17 -13.41
C TRP A 180 -9.41 12.66 -13.71
N GLY A 181 -10.53 12.06 -14.15
CA GLY A 181 -10.64 10.61 -14.33
C GLY A 181 -9.58 10.00 -15.26
N GLY A 182 -9.22 10.68 -16.36
CA GLY A 182 -8.16 10.21 -17.26
C GLY A 182 -6.74 10.41 -16.70
N ILE A 183 -6.55 11.38 -15.79
CA ILE A 183 -5.28 11.63 -15.10
C ILE A 183 -5.07 10.61 -13.97
N GLN A 184 -6.14 10.29 -13.25
CA GLN A 184 -6.15 9.29 -12.17
C GLN A 184 -5.77 7.88 -12.66
N GLN A 185 -6.15 7.51 -13.89
CA GLN A 185 -5.80 6.21 -14.47
C GLN A 185 -4.29 5.97 -14.53
N PHE A 186 -3.49 7.00 -14.83
CA PHE A 186 -2.03 6.87 -14.77
C PHE A 186 -1.53 6.54 -13.36
N LEU A 187 -2.15 7.13 -12.32
CA LEU A 187 -1.82 6.91 -10.91
C LEU A 187 -2.27 5.53 -10.39
N GLU A 188 -3.26 4.92 -11.02
CA GLU A 188 -3.72 3.57 -10.71
C GLU A 188 -2.71 2.50 -11.20
N GLU A 189 -2.06 2.70 -12.35
CA GLU A 189 -1.17 1.72 -13.00
C GLU A 189 0.29 1.70 -12.50
N VAL A 190 0.74 2.74 -11.78
CA VAL A 190 2.15 2.91 -11.29
C VAL A 190 2.62 1.76 -10.40
N CYS A 191 3.88 1.32 -10.49
CA CYS A 191 4.41 0.33 -9.54
C CYS A 191 4.64 0.94 -8.14
N ALA A 192 5.29 2.11 -8.07
CA ALA A 192 5.54 2.88 -6.86
C ALA A 192 4.26 3.15 -6.05
N ASP A 193 4.36 3.20 -4.72
CA ASP A 193 3.21 3.60 -3.90
C ASP A 193 2.89 5.09 -4.14
N THR A 194 1.60 5.44 -4.11
CA THR A 194 1.13 6.77 -4.52
C THR A 194 0.22 7.37 -3.45
N LEU A 195 0.55 8.56 -2.97
CA LEU A 195 -0.27 9.37 -2.06
C LEU A 195 -0.80 10.60 -2.79
N ILE A 196 -2.12 10.69 -2.96
CA ILE A 196 -2.81 11.87 -3.49
C ILE A 196 -3.22 12.77 -2.31
N ILE A 197 -2.88 14.05 -2.39
CA ILE A 197 -3.25 15.08 -1.43
C ILE A 197 -4.00 16.19 -2.17
N MET A 198 -5.22 16.51 -1.74
CA MET A 198 -6.07 17.49 -2.42
C MET A 198 -6.53 18.57 -1.44
N ASP A 199 -6.04 19.81 -1.57
CA ASP A 199 -6.63 20.99 -0.93
C ASP A 199 -7.87 21.46 -1.71
N SER A 200 -8.85 20.55 -1.75
CA SER A 200 -10.12 20.71 -2.47
C SER A 200 -11.13 19.66 -1.99
N ALA A 201 -12.35 19.72 -2.52
CA ALA A 201 -13.24 18.56 -2.48
C ALA A 201 -12.68 17.43 -3.36
N TYR A 202 -13.01 16.18 -3.03
CA TYR A 202 -12.70 15.03 -3.89
C TYR A 202 -13.94 14.19 -4.17
N TYR A 203 -14.12 13.84 -5.44
CA TYR A 203 -15.28 13.08 -5.93
C TYR A 203 -14.79 11.75 -6.54
N PRO A 204 -14.88 10.62 -5.80
CA PRO A 204 -14.34 9.34 -6.26
C PRO A 204 -14.98 8.85 -7.56
N SER A 205 -14.17 8.29 -8.46
CA SER A 205 -14.67 7.55 -9.61
C SER A 205 -15.36 6.25 -9.15
N ALA A 206 -16.36 5.79 -9.92
CA ALA A 206 -17.13 4.59 -9.57
C ALA A 206 -16.32 3.27 -9.58
N ARG A 207 -15.10 3.30 -10.15
CA ARG A 207 -14.11 2.21 -10.12
C ARG A 207 -12.73 2.83 -10.01
N ILE A 208 -11.98 2.38 -9.01
CA ILE A 208 -10.55 2.62 -8.81
C ILE A 208 -9.94 1.23 -8.64
N VAL A 209 -8.99 0.85 -9.48
CA VAL A 209 -8.34 -0.46 -9.45
C VAL A 209 -6.86 -0.27 -9.23
N ARG A 210 -6.35 -0.74 -8.09
CA ARG A 210 -4.93 -0.66 -7.76
C ARG A 210 -4.29 -2.05 -7.87
N PRO A 211 -3.71 -2.46 -9.02
CA PRO A 211 -3.19 -3.81 -9.19
C PRO A 211 -1.95 -4.08 -8.34
N GLN A 212 -1.09 -3.08 -8.15
CA GLN A 212 0.15 -3.17 -7.37
C GLN A 212 0.24 -2.02 -6.37
N GLY A 213 0.85 -2.29 -5.22
CA GLY A 213 1.08 -1.28 -4.19
C GLY A 213 -0.18 -0.64 -3.62
N VAL A 214 0.03 0.50 -2.98
CA VAL A 214 -1.02 1.32 -2.37
C VAL A 214 -1.23 2.58 -3.21
N LEU A 215 -2.49 2.93 -3.44
CA LEU A 215 -2.93 4.27 -3.82
C LEU A 215 -3.76 4.80 -2.66
N GLU A 216 -3.26 5.81 -1.95
CA GLU A 216 -3.92 6.41 -0.79
C GLU A 216 -4.24 7.87 -1.08
N LEU A 217 -5.32 8.37 -0.51
CA LEU A 217 -5.82 9.70 -0.79
C LEU A 217 -6.25 10.41 0.49
N ILE A 218 -5.85 11.67 0.62
CA ILE A 218 -6.37 12.61 1.62
C ILE A 218 -6.88 13.84 0.88
N ALA A 219 -8.12 14.23 1.09
CA ALA A 219 -8.68 15.46 0.54
C ALA A 219 -9.26 16.36 1.63
N ALA A 220 -9.29 17.66 1.37
CA ALA A 220 -9.77 18.64 2.33
C ALA A 220 -11.26 18.46 2.68
N SER A 221 -12.06 17.89 1.76
CA SER A 221 -13.48 17.54 1.98
C SER A 221 -14.04 16.55 0.94
N VAL A 222 -15.29 16.13 1.16
CA VAL A 222 -16.19 15.45 0.21
C VAL A 222 -17.10 16.41 -0.58
N SER A 223 -17.17 17.68 -0.19
CA SER A 223 -17.99 18.74 -0.81
C SER A 223 -17.26 20.08 -0.85
N ASP A 224 -17.62 20.95 -1.80
CA ASP A 224 -17.06 22.29 -1.96
C ASP A 224 -17.49 23.27 -0.85
N GLU A 225 -18.42 22.86 0.01
CA GLU A 225 -18.81 23.53 1.26
C GLU A 225 -17.61 23.81 2.20
N HIS A 226 -16.51 23.06 2.01
CA HIS A 226 -15.21 23.34 2.62
C HIS A 226 -14.78 24.79 2.47
N PHE A 227 -14.83 25.35 1.26
CA PHE A 227 -14.35 26.69 0.96
C PHE A 227 -15.20 27.81 1.59
N TYR A 228 -16.46 27.53 1.96
CA TYR A 228 -17.27 28.48 2.72
C TYR A 228 -16.97 28.41 4.22
N SER A 229 -16.54 27.25 4.71
CA SER A 229 -16.23 27.02 6.13
C SER A 229 -14.79 27.43 6.49
N LEU A 230 -13.85 27.19 5.58
CA LEU A 230 -12.39 27.31 5.74
C LEU A 230 -11.77 28.07 4.56
N ASP A 231 -10.61 28.69 4.76
CA ASP A 231 -9.86 29.38 3.69
C ASP A 231 -9.21 28.37 2.71
N ARG A 232 -8.94 28.79 1.47
CA ARG A 232 -8.47 27.92 0.36
C ARG A 232 -7.10 27.25 0.55
N TYR A 233 -6.38 27.66 1.59
CA TYR A 233 -5.06 27.14 1.98
C TYR A 233 -5.06 26.62 3.43
N ALA A 234 -6.22 26.55 4.08
CA ALA A 234 -6.33 26.17 5.49
C ALA A 234 -5.94 24.70 5.71
N PHE A 235 -6.33 23.80 4.80
CA PHE A 235 -5.92 22.40 4.86
C PHE A 235 -4.42 22.26 4.59
N THR A 236 -3.86 22.96 3.60
CA THR A 236 -2.41 22.94 3.32
C THR A 236 -1.57 23.44 4.51
N ARG A 237 -1.97 24.55 5.15
CA ARG A 237 -1.28 25.03 6.36
C ARG A 237 -1.46 24.08 7.55
N ALA A 238 -2.64 23.47 7.70
CA ALA A 238 -2.86 22.45 8.72
C ALA A 238 -1.99 21.21 8.49
N LEU A 239 -1.88 20.74 7.24
CA LEU A 239 -1.03 19.65 6.78
C LEU A 239 0.44 19.94 7.08
N ALA A 240 0.96 21.08 6.62
CA ALA A 240 2.33 21.52 6.90
C ALA A 240 2.60 21.58 8.42
N LYS A 241 1.66 22.08 9.23
CA LYS A 241 1.77 22.12 10.70
C LYS A 241 1.79 20.73 11.35
N GLN A 242 0.96 19.79 10.89
CA GLN A 242 0.94 18.41 11.40
C GLN A 242 2.23 17.65 11.03
N LEU A 243 2.75 17.87 9.81
CA LEU A 243 4.02 17.30 9.37
C LEU A 243 5.19 17.93 10.14
N ARG A 244 5.29 19.26 10.26
CA ARG A 244 6.39 19.97 10.95
C ARG A 244 6.54 19.60 12.43
N THR A 245 5.46 19.17 13.11
CA THR A 245 5.46 18.85 14.54
C THR A 245 5.87 17.41 14.88
N ARG A 246 6.10 16.54 13.88
CA ARG A 246 6.41 15.10 14.08
C ARG A 246 7.89 14.68 13.97
N PRO A 247 8.73 15.26 13.09
CA PRO A 247 10.16 14.93 12.95
C PRO A 247 10.94 14.97 14.28
N THR A 248 10.61 15.91 15.16
CA THR A 248 11.19 16.03 16.52
C THR A 248 10.92 14.81 17.42
N ARG A 249 9.95 13.96 17.06
CA ARG A 249 9.52 12.76 17.83
C ARG A 249 10.06 11.45 17.25
N GLN A 250 10.83 11.48 16.15
CA GLN A 250 11.44 10.32 15.49
C GLN A 250 10.46 9.17 15.13
N SER A 251 9.17 9.48 14.98
CA SER A 251 8.13 8.52 14.63
C SER A 251 7.66 8.72 13.19
N SER A 252 7.63 7.66 12.39
CA SER A 252 6.90 7.62 11.11
C SER A 252 5.41 7.94 11.35
N LEU A 253 4.80 8.69 10.44
CA LEU A 253 3.38 9.05 10.47
C LEU A 253 2.68 8.41 9.27
N SER A 254 1.69 7.56 9.47
CA SER A 254 0.88 7.04 8.36
C SER A 254 -0.06 8.11 7.78
N ALA A 255 -0.43 7.99 6.51
CA ALA A 255 -1.43 8.86 5.87
C ALA A 255 -2.81 8.76 6.57
N ALA A 256 -3.19 7.58 7.07
CA ALA A 256 -4.39 7.41 7.90
C ALA A 256 -4.31 8.14 9.26
N GLU A 257 -3.16 8.12 9.94
CA GLU A 257 -2.94 8.92 11.16
C GLU A 257 -2.90 10.42 10.86
N LEU A 258 -2.32 10.82 9.73
CA LEU A 258 -2.30 12.21 9.27
C LEU A 258 -3.72 12.73 9.03
N HIS A 259 -4.55 11.97 8.33
CA HIS A 259 -5.99 12.25 8.20
C HIS A 259 -6.67 12.35 9.56
N SER A 260 -6.43 11.40 10.47
CA SER A 260 -7.03 11.41 11.82
C SER A 260 -6.63 12.67 12.61
N ASN A 261 -5.37 13.11 12.51
CA ASN A 261 -4.88 14.35 13.14
C ASN A 261 -5.51 15.60 12.51
N LEU A 262 -5.67 15.63 11.18
CA LEU A 262 -6.34 16.72 10.47
C LEU A 262 -7.82 16.81 10.84
N PHE A 263 -8.54 15.67 10.83
CA PHE A 263 -9.94 15.58 11.23
C PHE A 263 -10.16 16.08 12.66
N ALA A 264 -9.28 15.72 13.60
CA ALA A 264 -9.33 16.21 14.98
C ALA A 264 -8.94 17.70 15.14
N TYR A 265 -8.22 18.27 14.17
CA TYR A 265 -7.78 19.67 14.19
C TYR A 265 -8.78 20.62 13.54
N TYR A 266 -9.53 20.17 12.52
CA TYR A 266 -10.53 20.95 11.79
C TYR A 266 -11.51 21.75 12.67
N PRO A 267 -12.16 21.16 13.70
CA PRO A 267 -13.10 21.90 14.55
C PRO A 267 -12.49 23.17 15.17
N ARG A 268 -11.19 23.14 15.50
CA ARG A 268 -10.48 24.29 16.06
C ARG A 268 -10.30 25.40 15.03
N ILE A 269 -9.91 25.06 13.81
CA ILE A 269 -9.76 26.05 12.72
C ILE A 269 -11.10 26.73 12.43
N VAL A 270 -12.19 25.94 12.33
CA VAL A 270 -13.53 26.49 12.03
C VAL A 270 -14.02 27.38 13.19
N GLN A 271 -13.76 26.99 14.45
CA GLN A 271 -14.12 27.79 15.63
C GLN A 271 -13.29 29.07 15.77
N GLU A 272 -11.97 29.01 15.53
CA GLU A 272 -11.07 30.17 15.52
C GLU A 272 -11.52 31.22 14.48
N ARG A 273 -12.11 30.78 13.36
CA ARG A 273 -12.63 31.65 12.28
C ARG A 273 -14.05 32.17 12.50
N ASN A 274 -14.87 31.50 13.32
CA ASN A 274 -16.27 31.87 13.60
C ASN A 274 -16.52 32.00 15.12
N PRO A 275 -15.79 32.88 15.84
CA PRO A 275 -15.90 32.99 17.30
C PRO A 275 -17.30 33.39 17.78
N GLU A 276 -18.11 34.04 16.94
CA GLU A 276 -19.52 34.40 17.22
C GLU A 276 -20.53 33.24 17.10
N LYS A 277 -20.12 32.04 16.63
CA LYS A 277 -21.00 30.86 16.50
C LYS A 277 -20.74 29.85 17.62
N GLU A 278 -21.52 29.95 18.70
CA GLU A 278 -21.35 29.14 19.91
C GLU A 278 -21.46 27.61 19.70
N ALA A 279 -22.11 27.14 18.62
CA ALA A 279 -22.22 25.72 18.30
C ALA A 279 -22.23 25.46 16.79
N ILE A 280 -21.10 25.02 16.23
CA ILE A 280 -20.98 24.56 14.85
C ILE A 280 -21.29 23.06 14.81
N THR A 281 -22.52 22.71 14.44
CA THR A 281 -23.05 21.34 14.50
C THR A 281 -22.66 20.47 13.30
N SER A 282 -22.27 21.08 12.18
CA SER A 282 -21.67 20.41 11.03
C SER A 282 -20.47 21.20 10.52
N TYR A 283 -19.41 20.48 10.15
CA TYR A 283 -18.24 21.03 9.48
C TYR A 283 -17.76 20.03 8.41
N PRO A 284 -17.29 20.52 7.25
CA PRO A 284 -16.76 19.67 6.18
C PRO A 284 -15.42 19.07 6.62
N GLY A 285 -15.44 17.82 7.11
CA GLY A 285 -14.24 17.09 7.51
C GLY A 285 -13.44 16.56 6.32
N PRO A 286 -12.12 16.31 6.48
CA PRO A 286 -11.29 15.76 5.41
C PRO A 286 -11.73 14.34 5.04
N LEU A 287 -11.61 14.01 3.76
CA LEU A 287 -11.79 12.65 3.24
C LEU A 287 -10.47 11.89 3.32
N HIS A 288 -10.55 10.59 3.63
CA HIS A 288 -9.47 9.63 3.42
C HIS A 288 -9.99 8.39 2.70
N MET A 289 -9.18 7.86 1.79
CA MET A 289 -9.44 6.60 1.10
C MET A 289 -8.13 5.86 0.85
N MET A 290 -8.18 4.53 0.80
CA MET A 290 -7.05 3.68 0.49
C MET A 290 -7.50 2.56 -0.46
N MET A 291 -6.75 2.40 -1.56
CA MET A 291 -6.98 1.39 -2.59
C MET A 291 -5.72 0.54 -2.72
N SER A 292 -5.87 -0.78 -2.71
CA SER A 292 -4.78 -1.75 -2.84
C SER A 292 -5.33 -3.07 -3.35
N GLY A 293 -4.62 -3.71 -4.29
CA GLY A 293 -4.89 -5.07 -4.75
C GLY A 293 -4.52 -6.13 -3.71
N ASN A 294 -3.70 -5.76 -2.72
CA ASN A 294 -3.33 -6.60 -1.58
C ASN A 294 -3.80 -5.92 -0.27
N SER A 295 -4.84 -6.48 0.35
CA SER A 295 -5.44 -5.98 1.58
C SER A 295 -4.56 -6.09 2.84
N THR A 296 -3.38 -6.73 2.73
CA THR A 296 -2.41 -6.82 3.83
C THR A 296 -1.39 -5.68 3.85
N LEU A 297 -1.31 -4.87 2.79
CA LEU A 297 -0.42 -3.71 2.76
C LEU A 297 -0.93 -2.64 3.75
N PRO A 298 -0.07 -2.05 4.59
CA PRO A 298 -0.46 -0.96 5.47
C PRO A 298 -0.55 0.38 4.72
N SER A 299 -1.18 1.36 5.36
CA SER A 299 -1.16 2.78 4.95
C SER A 299 0.28 3.26 4.67
N ILE A 300 0.40 4.23 3.77
CA ILE A 300 1.65 4.87 3.37
C ILE A 300 2.22 5.61 4.58
N PHE A 301 3.48 5.31 4.92
CA PHE A 301 4.20 5.97 6.01
C PHE A 301 5.05 7.12 5.48
N LEU A 302 4.84 8.30 6.05
CA LEU A 302 5.68 9.48 5.91
C LEU A 302 6.70 9.50 7.05
N SER A 303 7.95 9.22 6.73
CA SER A 303 9.10 9.37 7.63
C SER A 303 10.22 10.15 6.93
N PRO A 304 11.07 10.88 7.69
CA PRO A 304 12.22 11.56 7.11
C PRO A 304 13.18 10.58 6.44
N LEU A 305 13.52 10.84 5.17
CA LEU A 305 14.58 10.12 4.49
C LEU A 305 15.89 10.41 5.21
N SER A 306 16.52 9.35 5.70
CA SER A 306 17.73 9.53 6.50
C SER A 306 18.90 9.92 5.60
N GLN A 307 19.40 11.15 5.77
CA GLN A 307 20.64 11.57 5.13
C GLN A 307 21.75 10.57 5.45
N SER A 308 22.42 10.11 4.39
CA SER A 308 23.53 9.16 4.46
C SER A 308 24.60 9.70 5.43
N SER A 309 24.59 9.16 6.64
CA SER A 309 25.58 9.47 7.67
C SER A 309 26.70 8.44 7.54
N PRO A 310 27.87 8.79 6.99
CA PRO A 310 28.93 7.82 6.66
C PRO A 310 29.65 7.21 7.89
N MET A 311 29.07 7.34 9.09
CA MET A 311 29.64 6.84 10.34
C MET A 311 28.58 6.12 11.21
N ARG A 312 28.23 4.90 10.78
CA ARG A 312 28.00 3.80 11.73
C ARG A 312 28.89 2.60 11.36
N ASN A 313 30.20 2.76 11.60
CA ASN A 313 31.09 1.61 11.81
C ASN A 313 30.64 0.87 13.08
N ARG A 314 29.61 0.02 12.97
CA ARG A 314 29.21 -0.91 14.03
C ARG A 314 30.09 -2.16 13.97
N LEU A 315 31.29 -2.01 14.53
CA LEU A 315 32.17 -3.11 14.87
C LEU A 315 31.56 -3.95 16.01
N SER A 316 30.85 -5.04 15.69
CA SER A 316 30.85 -6.31 16.44
C SER A 316 29.79 -7.27 15.89
N PHE A 317 30.21 -8.24 15.06
CA PHE A 317 29.30 -9.16 14.33
C PHE A 317 28.86 -10.42 15.12
N GLU A 318 29.34 -10.64 16.34
CA GLU A 318 29.30 -11.99 16.93
C GLU A 318 28.12 -12.31 17.87
N ASN A 319 27.26 -11.37 18.24
CA ASN A 319 26.18 -11.61 19.23
C ASN A 319 24.84 -10.91 18.92
N ASN A 320 24.49 -10.69 17.64
CA ASN A 320 23.15 -10.19 17.30
C ASN A 320 22.12 -11.35 17.38
N PRO A 321 20.92 -11.11 17.94
CA PRO A 321 19.91 -12.16 18.11
C PRO A 321 19.40 -12.66 16.75
N GLN A 322 19.63 -13.93 16.44
CA GLN A 322 19.20 -14.54 15.19
C GLN A 322 17.80 -15.18 15.35
N LEU A 323 16.90 -14.84 14.43
CA LEU A 323 15.56 -15.42 14.33
C LEU A 323 15.54 -16.38 13.13
N HIS A 324 15.14 -17.64 13.34
CA HIS A 324 15.00 -18.64 12.29
C HIS A 324 13.52 -18.98 12.06
N LEU A 325 12.99 -18.67 10.87
CA LEU A 325 11.62 -19.04 10.48
C LEU A 325 11.65 -20.18 9.47
N SER A 326 10.92 -21.25 9.77
CA SER A 326 10.66 -22.36 8.83
C SER A 326 9.19 -22.32 8.42
N ILE A 327 8.91 -21.96 7.17
CA ILE A 327 7.54 -21.81 6.66
C ILE A 327 7.26 -22.90 5.64
N ARG A 328 6.16 -23.65 5.85
CA ARG A 328 5.70 -24.72 4.94
C ARG A 328 4.51 -24.21 4.14
N LEU A 329 4.66 -24.17 2.82
CA LEU A 329 3.59 -23.81 1.89
C LEU A 329 2.66 -25.00 1.64
N ILE A 330 1.39 -24.70 1.32
CA ILE A 330 0.34 -25.68 1.01
C ILE A 330 0.46 -26.15 -0.45
N ASP A 331 0.80 -25.22 -1.35
CA ASP A 331 1.04 -25.47 -2.77
C ASP A 331 2.56 -25.38 -3.08
N GLY A 332 2.99 -26.01 -4.17
CA GLY A 332 4.35 -25.91 -4.71
C GLY A 332 4.61 -24.63 -5.51
N ASN A 333 3.56 -23.90 -5.91
CA ASN A 333 3.70 -22.60 -6.54
C ASN A 333 3.94 -21.50 -5.50
N VAL A 334 5.06 -20.78 -5.61
CA VAL A 334 5.44 -19.69 -4.69
C VAL A 334 5.14 -18.37 -5.37
N ASP A 335 4.22 -17.58 -4.81
CA ASP A 335 3.97 -16.21 -5.24
C ASP A 335 5.13 -15.30 -4.78
N VAL A 336 6.15 -15.20 -5.63
CA VAL A 336 7.38 -14.46 -5.36
C VAL A 336 7.09 -12.98 -5.04
N ASP A 337 6.06 -12.38 -5.63
CA ASP A 337 5.73 -10.97 -5.44
C ASP A 337 5.08 -10.71 -4.08
N SER A 338 4.13 -11.55 -3.65
CA SER A 338 3.59 -11.48 -2.28
C SER A 338 4.66 -11.68 -1.21
N TRP A 339 5.64 -12.54 -1.46
CA TRP A 339 6.79 -12.72 -0.56
C TRP A 339 7.75 -11.53 -0.58
N ASN A 340 8.02 -10.93 -1.74
CA ASN A 340 8.79 -9.69 -1.85
C ASN A 340 8.11 -8.53 -1.09
N GLU A 341 6.78 -8.40 -1.15
CA GLU A 341 6.03 -7.44 -0.34
C GLU A 341 6.16 -7.72 1.17
N TRP A 342 6.02 -8.98 1.59
CA TRP A 342 6.20 -9.34 3.00
C TRP A 342 7.63 -9.01 3.50
N LEU A 343 8.64 -9.19 2.65
CA LEU A 343 10.03 -8.83 2.93
C LEU A 343 10.27 -7.31 2.96
N ARG A 344 9.54 -6.51 2.16
CA ARG A 344 9.52 -5.03 2.26
C ARG A 344 8.97 -4.56 3.60
N LEU A 345 7.99 -5.25 4.17
CA LEU A 345 7.34 -4.90 5.44
C LEU A 345 8.09 -5.37 6.71
N MET A 346 9.33 -5.83 6.58
CA MET A 346 10.08 -6.37 7.71
C MET A 346 10.43 -5.30 8.78
N PRO A 347 10.49 -5.67 10.07
CA PRO A 347 10.77 -4.73 11.16
C PRO A 347 12.08 -3.95 11.02
N LYS A 348 12.11 -2.74 11.61
CA LYS A 348 13.35 -1.97 11.78
C LYS A 348 14.33 -2.77 12.66
N GLY A 349 15.60 -2.79 12.26
CA GLY A 349 16.68 -3.46 12.99
C GLY A 349 17.09 -4.84 12.49
N VAL A 350 16.43 -5.42 11.48
CA VAL A 350 16.98 -6.61 10.80
C VAL A 350 18.13 -6.19 9.88
N GLU A 351 19.31 -6.74 10.15
CA GLU A 351 20.57 -6.45 9.45
C GLU A 351 20.83 -7.39 8.27
N ASN A 352 20.45 -8.67 8.41
CA ASN A 352 20.65 -9.69 7.38
C ASN A 352 19.44 -10.64 7.32
N VAL A 353 19.10 -11.10 6.12
CA VAL A 353 18.08 -12.11 5.88
C VAL A 353 18.64 -13.15 4.90
N LYS A 354 18.62 -14.41 5.32
CA LYS A 354 19.10 -15.54 4.53
C LYS A 354 17.92 -16.44 4.20
N VAL A 355 17.61 -16.56 2.90
CA VAL A 355 16.56 -17.46 2.41
C VAL A 355 17.19 -18.81 2.09
N GLU A 356 17.05 -19.75 3.04
CA GLU A 356 17.49 -21.12 2.86
C GLU A 356 16.36 -21.98 2.30
N GLY A 357 16.45 -22.34 1.02
CA GLY A 357 15.51 -23.27 0.40
C GLY A 357 15.93 -24.73 0.57
N SER A 358 15.23 -25.49 1.41
CA SER A 358 14.83 -26.90 1.13
C SER A 358 14.00 -27.51 2.27
N PHE A 359 12.99 -28.31 1.91
CA PHE A 359 12.84 -29.72 2.33
C PHE A 359 11.51 -30.29 1.83
N LEU A 360 11.57 -31.30 0.97
CA LEU A 360 10.49 -32.28 0.82
C LEU A 360 11.12 -33.68 0.90
N ALA A 361 11.02 -34.29 2.07
CA ALA A 361 11.09 -35.73 2.22
C ALA A 361 9.67 -36.30 2.06
N THR A 362 9.12 -36.25 0.85
CA THR A 362 7.91 -37.01 0.49
C THR A 362 8.31 -38.38 -0.02
N PHE A 363 8.70 -39.26 0.91
CA PHE A 363 8.50 -40.69 0.71
C PHE A 363 7.00 -40.97 0.77
N ARG A 364 6.46 -41.58 -0.28
CA ARG A 364 5.22 -42.36 -0.30
C ARG A 364 5.50 -43.62 -1.11
#